data_AF-A0A938SZ38-F1
#
_entry.id   AF-A0A938SZ38-F1
#
_cell.length_a   1.000
_cell.length_b   1.000
_cell.length_c   1.000
_cell.angle_alpha   90.00
_cell.angle_beta   90.00
_cell.angle_gamma   90.00
#
_symmetry.space_group_name_H-M   'P 1'
#
loop_
_entity.id
_entity.type
_entity.pdbx_description
1 polymer ?
#
loop_
_entity_poly.entity_id
_entity_poly.type
_entity_poly.pdbx_seq_one_letter_code
_entity_poly.pdbx_strand_id
1 'polypeptide(L)' 'MGKTKEISIRCLHCREWFPSPIFFGDSESFDTSRLFGNLAQCPHCGKMTGCNKNNFRARFEDGGSLGVDT' A
#
# COMPACT_ATOMS: atom_id res chain seq x y z
N MET A 1 17.80 -6.17 -4.57
CA MET A 1 16.45 -5.70 -4.23
C MET A 1 16.54 -4.91 -2.94
N GLY A 2 16.16 -3.64 -2.92
CA GLY A 2 16.12 -2.84 -1.69
C GLY A 2 15.01 -3.29 -0.75
N LYS A 3 15.25 -3.14 0.57
CA LYS A 3 14.22 -3.39 1.59
C LYS A 3 13.06 -2.41 1.41
N THR A 4 11.86 -2.84 1.75
CA THR A 4 10.72 -1.92 1.77
C THR A 4 10.88 -0.89 2.87
N LYS A 5 10.86 0.38 2.47
CA LYS A 5 10.99 1.54 3.37
C LYS A 5 9.63 1.97 3.91
N GLU A 6 8.65 2.07 3.03
CA GLU A 6 7.32 2.55 3.38
C GLU A 6 6.27 1.91 2.47
N ILE A 7 5.12 1.58 3.05
CA ILE A 7 3.96 1.14 2.30
C ILE A 7 2.78 2.01 2.69
N SER A 8 2.11 2.60 1.70
CA SER A 8 0.92 3.41 1.91
C SER A 8 -0.25 2.92 1.06
N ILE A 9 -1.46 3.14 1.56
CA ILE A 9 -2.72 2.90 0.85
C ILE A 9 -3.47 4.20 0.72
N ARG A 10 -4.08 4.41 -0.44
CA ARG A 10 -5.02 5.50 -0.68
C ARG A 10 -6.43 5.03 -0.33
N CYS A 11 -7.08 5.74 0.59
CA CYS A 11 -8.47 5.47 0.91
C CYS A 11 -9.37 5.77 -0.30
N LEU A 12 -10.20 4.80 -0.72
CA LEU A 12 -11.14 5.00 -1.83
C LEU A 12 -12.31 5.94 -1.47
N HIS A 13 -12.49 6.28 -0.19
CA HIS A 13 -13.56 7.17 0.28
C HIS A 13 -13.12 8.63 0.43
N CYS A 14 -12.02 8.88 1.14
CA CYS A 14 -11.53 10.25 1.37
C CYS A 14 -10.31 10.61 0.51
N ARG A 15 -9.76 9.67 -0.25
CA ARG A 15 -8.57 9.83 -1.12
C ARG A 15 -7.28 10.18 -0.39
N GLU A 16 -7.28 10.14 0.94
CA GLU A 16 -6.09 10.30 1.78
C GLU A 16 -5.20 9.07 1.74
N TRP A 17 -3.89 9.31 1.78
CA TRP A 17 -2.88 8.27 1.90
C TRP A 17 -2.56 8.01 3.37
N PHE A 18 -2.57 6.75 3.77
CA PHE A 18 -2.22 6.35 5.12
C PHE A 18 -1.32 5.11 5.11
N PRO A 19 -0.56 4.86 6.19
CA PRO A 19 0.30 3.69 6.28
C PRO A 19 -0.50 2.39 6.16
N SER A 20 -0.04 1.50 5.29
CA SER A 20 -0.64 0.18 5.15
C SER A 20 -0.36 -0.66 6.40
N PRO A 21 -1.36 -1.33 6.99
CA PRO A 21 -1.12 -2.34 8.03
C PRO A 21 -0.44 -3.60 7.46
N ILE A 22 -0.46 -3.77 6.13
CA ILE A 22 0.19 -4.87 5.43
C ILE A 22 1.62 -4.44 5.11
N PHE A 23 2.59 -5.17 5.67
CA PHE A 23 4.02 -4.96 5.43
C PHE A 23 4.59 -6.08 4.55
N PHE A 24 5.43 -5.71 3.58
CA PHE A 24 6.17 -6.65 2.74
C PHE A 24 7.66 -6.42 2.95
N GLY A 25 8.44 -7.49 3.15
CA GLY A 25 9.89 -7.37 3.33
C GLY A 25 10.59 -6.86 2.07
N ASP A 26 10.13 -7.34 0.91
CA ASP A 26 10.82 -7.17 -0.38
C ASP A 26 9.81 -6.95 -1.53
N SER A 27 10.27 -6.38 -2.65
CA SER A 27 9.43 -6.09 -3.82
C SER A 27 8.83 -7.34 -4.48
N GLU A 28 9.51 -8.48 -4.41
CA GLU A 28 8.99 -9.77 -4.92
C GLU A 28 7.79 -10.26 -4.09
N SER A 29 7.82 -10.02 -2.77
CA SER A 29 6.67 -10.28 -1.90
C SER A 29 5.50 -9.37 -2.25
N PHE A 30 5.75 -8.11 -2.62
CA PHE A 30 4.68 -7.21 -3.07
C PHE A 30 4.02 -7.70 -4.36
N ASP A 31 4.79 -8.17 -5.34
CA ASP A 31 4.22 -8.58 -6.62
C ASP A 31 3.42 -9.88 -6.53
N THR A 32 3.94 -10.85 -5.75
CA THR A 32 3.31 -12.16 -5.52
C THR A 32 2.14 -12.11 -4.53
N SER A 33 2.08 -11.07 -3.68
CA SER A 33 1.01 -10.94 -2.68
C SER A 33 -0.32 -10.61 -3.31
N ARG A 34 -1.33 -11.45 -2.99
CA ARG A 34 -2.73 -11.17 -3.28
C ARG A 34 -3.24 -10.13 -2.30
N LEU A 35 -3.05 -8.85 -2.65
CA LEU A 35 -3.65 -7.73 -1.92
C LEU A 35 -5.19 -7.75 -2.01
N PHE A 36 -5.72 -8.33 -3.08
CA PHE A 36 -7.14 -8.41 -3.39
C PHE A 36 -7.94 -9.10 -2.27
N GLY A 37 -8.91 -8.37 -1.70
CA GLY A 37 -9.76 -8.85 -0.61
C GLY A 37 -9.34 -8.38 0.78
N ASN A 38 -8.16 -7.77 0.94
CA ASN A 38 -7.82 -7.12 2.20
C ASN A 38 -8.56 -5.79 2.33
N LEU A 39 -9.05 -5.50 3.53
CA LEU A 39 -9.65 -4.23 3.88
C LEU A 39 -8.79 -3.57 4.96
N ALA A 40 -8.52 -2.27 4.81
CA ALA A 40 -7.85 -1.47 5.82
C ALA A 40 -8.80 -0.38 6.32
N GLN A 41 -8.82 -0.15 7.63
CA GLN A 41 -9.57 0.97 8.19
C GLN A 41 -8.78 2.26 7.96
N CYS A 42 -9.41 3.23 7.29
CA CYS A 42 -8.79 4.53 7.08
C CYS A 42 -8.78 5.32 8.40
N PRO A 43 -7.62 5.76 8.91
CA PRO A 43 -7.54 6.54 10.15
C PRO A 43 -8.12 7.95 10.00
N HIS A 44 -8.24 8.46 8.76
CA HIS A 44 -8.75 9.82 8.51
C HIS A 44 -10.28 9.90 8.50
N CYS A 45 -10.96 8.93 7.88
CA CYS A 45 -12.43 8.96 7.73
C CYS A 45 -13.15 7.83 8.49
N GLY A 46 -12.41 6.91 9.12
CA GLY A 46 -12.95 5.77 9.86
C GLY A 46 -13.55 4.66 9.01
N LYS A 47 -13.68 4.85 7.68
CA LYS A 47 -14.26 3.87 6.76
C LYS A 47 -13.26 2.79 6.36
N MET A 48 -13.76 1.59 6.12
CA MET A 48 -13.00 0.48 5.55
C MET A 48 -12.78 0.72 4.06
N THR A 49 -11.52 0.70 3.61
CA THR A 49 -11.17 0.77 2.19
C THR A 49 -10.60 -0.56 1.73
N GLY A 50 -10.92 -0.97 0.51
CA GLY A 50 -10.26 -2.12 -0.11
C GLY A 50 -8.80 -1.82 -0.43
N CYS A 51 -7.92 -2.77 -0.15
CA CYS A 51 -6.51 -2.74 -0.51
C CYS A 51 -6.33 -3.41 -1.87
N ASN A 52 -6.03 -2.66 -2.92
CA ASN A 52 -5.82 -3.15 -4.27
C ASN A 52 -4.52 -2.57 -4.85
N LYS A 53 -3.88 -3.24 -5.82
CA LYS A 53 -2.65 -2.73 -6.46
C LYS A 53 -2.81 -1.30 -7.04
N ASN A 54 -4.03 -0.88 -7.36
CA ASN A 54 -4.34 0.44 -7.92
C ASN A 54 -4.40 1.58 -6.87
N ASN A 55 -4.55 1.27 -5.59
CA ASN A 55 -4.57 2.26 -4.50
C ASN A 55 -3.52 1.96 -3.44
N PHE A 56 -2.45 1.29 -3.87
CA PHE A 56 -1.33 0.91 -3.05
C PHE A 56 -0.07 1.54 -3.63
N ARG A 57 0.84 1.94 -2.75
CA ARG A 57 2.19 2.31 -3.14
C ARG A 57 3.19 1.78 -2.12
N ALA A 58 4.32 1.31 -2.62
CA ALA A 58 5.47 0.93 -1.83
C ALA A 58 6.68 1.74 -2.29
N ARG A 59 7.48 2.20 -1.33
CA ARG A 59 8.77 2.83 -1.54
C ARG A 59 9.85 1.94 -0.95
N PHE A 60 10.92 1.73 -1.69
CA PHE A 60 12.04 0.90 -1.30
C PHE A 60 13.25 1.79 -0.96
N GLU A 61 14.15 1.27 -0.13
CA GLU A 61 15.34 2.00 0.30
C GLU A 61 16.31 2.32 -0.85
N ASP A 62 16.27 1.53 -1.93
CA ASP A 62 17.06 1.74 -3.15
C ASP A 62 16.49 2.87 -4.04
N GLY A 63 15.44 3.56 -3.60
CA GLY A 63 14.75 4.60 -4.38
C GLY A 63 13.71 4.04 -5.35
N GLY A 64 13.52 2.72 -5.40
CA GLY A 64 12.45 2.09 -6.15
C GLY A 64 11.08 2.51 -5.59
N SER A 65 10.09 2.58 -6.48
CA SER A 65 8.67 2.69 -6.10
C SER A 65 7.84 1.68 -6.89
N LEU A 66 6.83 1.12 -6.25
CA LEU A 66 5.85 0.21 -6.85
C LEU A 66 4.45 0.72 -6.54
N GLY A 67 3.55 0.65 -7.52
CA GLY A 67 2.16 1.09 -7.38
C GLY A 67 1.87 2.44 -8.03
N VAL A 68 0.74 3.06 -7.65
CA VAL A 68 0.23 4.29 -8.27
C VAL A 68 0.75 5.51 -7.52
N ASP A 69 1.50 6.38 -8.22
CA ASP A 69 2.08 7.62 -7.68
C ASP A 69 1.21 8.88 -7.96
N THR A 70 -0.01 8.71 -8.48
CA THR A 70 -0.95 9.78 -8.89
C THR A 70 -2.16 9.93 -7.97
#